data_AF-A0A1G1T393-F1
#
_entry.id   AF-A0A1G1T393-F1
#
_cell.length_a   1.000
_cell.length_b   1.000
_cell.length_c   1.000
_cell.angle_alpha   90.00
_cell.angle_beta   90.00
_cell.angle_gamma   90.00
#
_symmetry.space_group_name_H-M   'P 1'
#
loop_
_entity.id
_entity.type
_entity.pdbx_description
1 polymer ?
#
loop_
_entity_poly.entity_id
_entity_poly.type
_entity_poly.pdbx_seq_one_letter_code
_entity_poly.pdbx_strand_id
1 'polypeptide(L)'
;MRNLAAIDDYFLVNLGDAGIYKIKQDGTFRKVHPGAIVDAFYKWNNVVYAPAEYNEILTSTDNGDTWLKSTGTPDQFTLASYYPVRDSLVGVHFGSLYTLRWNGPRFTMRALKNDGLERATITGIEYLRDTVYVATTSGLFARPVKTFFETKL
;
A
#
# COMPACT_ATOMS: atom_id res chain seq x y z
N MET A 1 4.31 6.95 16.83
CA MET A 1 4.65 6.31 15.55
C MET A 1 3.35 5.98 14.84
N ARG A 2 3.11 6.58 13.67
CA ARG A 2 1.85 6.41 12.93
C ARG A 2 1.92 5.21 11.98
N ASN A 3 3.06 5.04 11.33
CA ASN A 3 3.32 3.89 10.48
C ASN A 3 4.82 3.50 10.51
N LEU A 4 5.10 2.22 10.30
CA LEU A 4 6.42 1.65 10.09
C LEU A 4 6.31 0.55 9.04
N ALA A 5 7.19 0.56 8.04
CA ALA A 5 7.31 -0.54 7.09
C ALA A 5 8.78 -0.86 6.79
N ALA A 6 9.05 -2.15 6.56
CA ALA A 6 10.28 -2.57 5.90
C ALA A 6 10.14 -2.32 4.40
N ILE A 7 11.16 -1.71 3.80
CA ILE A 7 11.32 -1.55 2.37
C ILE A 7 12.70 -2.11 2.03
N ASP A 8 12.73 -3.24 1.33
CA ASP A 8 13.97 -3.97 1.02
C ASP A 8 14.83 -4.21 2.28
N ASP A 9 15.98 -3.55 2.40
CA ASP A 9 16.97 -3.69 3.48
C ASP A 9 16.91 -2.56 4.53
N TYR A 10 15.88 -1.70 4.49
CA TYR A 10 15.73 -0.58 5.43
C TYR A 10 14.29 -0.45 5.94
N PHE A 11 14.09 0.41 6.94
CA PHE A 11 12.78 0.76 7.45
C PHE A 11 12.45 2.22 7.17
N LEU A 12 11.17 2.49 6.87
CA LEU A 12 10.58 3.82 6.92
C LEU A 12 9.65 3.94 8.11
N VAL A 13 9.85 4.99 8.90
CA VAL A 13 9.02 5.32 10.06
C VAL A 13 8.36 6.68 9.82
N ASN A 14 7.03 6.74 9.92
CA ASN A 14 6.31 8.01 9.97
C ASN A 14 5.96 8.39 11.42
N LEU A 15 6.32 9.61 11.80
CA LEU A 15 6.07 10.19 13.11
C LEU A 15 5.10 11.39 13.04
N GLY A 16 4.24 11.45 12.03
CA GLY A 16 3.31 12.58 11.81
C GLY A 16 4.06 13.87 11.54
N ASP A 17 3.81 14.90 12.36
CA ASP A 17 4.43 16.23 12.24
C ASP A 17 5.96 16.21 12.38
N ALA A 18 6.50 15.22 13.10
CA ALA A 18 7.95 15.07 13.20
C ALA A 18 8.60 14.59 11.89
N GLY A 19 7.81 14.04 10.95
CA GLY A 19 8.22 13.67 9.61
C GLY A 19 8.49 12.19 9.40
N ILE A 20 9.11 11.87 8.26
CA ILE A 20 9.47 10.51 7.86
C ILE A 20 10.96 10.31 8.11
N TYR A 21 11.30 9.17 8.72
CA TYR A 21 12.66 8.76 9.01
C TYR A 21 12.99 7.47 8.28
N LYS A 22 14.20 7.38 7.74
CA LYS A 22 14.77 6.14 7.19
C LYS A 22 15.77 5.57 8.20
N ILE A 23 15.60 4.31 8.54
CA ILE A 23 16.51 3.54 9.42
C ILE A 23 17.16 2.46 8.56
N LYS A 24 18.49 2.49 8.45
CA LYS A 24 19.26 1.53 7.68
C LYS A 24 19.53 0.26 8.49
N GLN A 25 19.97 -0.80 7.80
CA GLN A 25 20.32 -2.08 8.41
C GLN A 25 21.39 -1.97 9.52
N ASP A 26 22.31 -1.01 9.42
CA ASP A 26 23.34 -0.73 10.42
C ASP A 26 22.82 0.03 11.65
N GLY A 27 21.52 0.32 11.72
CA GLY A 27 20.87 1.06 12.80
C GLY A 27 21.00 2.58 12.69
N THR A 28 21.75 3.10 11.71
CA THR A 28 21.79 4.55 11.47
C THR A 28 20.45 5.05 10.95
N PHE A 29 20.06 6.25 11.37
CA PHE A 29 18.78 6.84 10.98
C PHE A 29 18.90 8.31 10.64
N ARG A 30 18.05 8.78 9.72
CA ARG A 30 17.94 10.20 9.36
C ARG A 30 16.51 10.57 8.97
N LYS A 31 16.14 11.83 9.16
CA LYS A 31 14.90 12.39 8.59
C LYS A 31 15.06 12.50 7.07
N VAL A 32 14.04 12.06 6.32
CA VAL A 32 14.00 12.06 4.84
C VAL A 32 12.87 12.91 4.27
N HIS A 33 11.87 13.26 5.10
CA HIS A 33 10.80 14.17 4.73
C HIS A 33 10.33 14.94 5.97
N PRO A 34 9.95 16.23 5.85
CA PRO A 34 9.30 16.97 6.93
C PRO A 34 7.92 16.37 7.27
N GLY A 35 7.21 16.98 8.22
CA GLY A 35 5.91 16.53 8.69
C GLY A 35 4.96 16.12 7.55
N ALA A 36 4.43 14.90 7.66
CA ALA A 36 3.44 14.35 6.75
C ALA A 36 2.65 13.26 7.48
N ILE A 37 1.37 13.16 7.20
CA ILE A 37 0.48 12.19 7.84
C ILE A 37 0.30 11.01 6.87
N VAL A 38 1.18 10.01 6.97
CA VAL A 38 1.26 8.85 6.05
C VAL A 38 0.67 7.61 6.71
N ASP A 39 -0.20 6.90 6.00
CA ASP A 39 -0.88 5.69 6.51
C ASP A 39 -0.24 4.38 6.07
N ALA A 40 0.54 4.39 5.00
CA ALA A 40 1.22 3.21 4.50
C ALA A 40 2.53 3.60 3.80
N PHE A 41 3.50 2.69 3.84
CA PHE A 41 4.65 2.67 2.93
C PHE A 41 4.63 1.35 2.17
N TYR A 42 4.83 1.40 0.86
CA TYR A 42 5.01 0.19 0.05
C TYR A 42 5.91 0.48 -1.14
N LYS A 43 6.59 -0.55 -1.63
CA LYS A 43 7.39 -0.48 -2.86
C LYS A 43 6.68 -1.24 -3.97
N TRP A 44 6.55 -0.61 -5.13
CA TRP A 44 5.97 -1.22 -6.32
C TRP A 44 6.70 -0.69 -7.57
N ASN A 45 7.12 -1.58 -8.47
CA ASN A 45 7.89 -1.22 -9.67
C ASN A 45 9.08 -0.28 -9.41
N ASN A 46 9.85 -0.58 -8.36
CA ASN A 46 11.02 0.19 -7.91
C ASN A 46 10.74 1.64 -7.47
N VAL A 47 9.48 2.00 -7.24
CA VAL A 47 9.08 3.27 -6.64
C VAL A 47 8.51 3.00 -5.25
N VAL A 48 8.91 3.80 -4.27
CA VAL A 48 8.32 3.78 -2.93
C VAL A 48 7.19 4.78 -2.89
N TYR A 49 6.04 4.33 -2.41
CA TYR A 49 4.83 5.12 -2.29
C TYR A 49 4.47 5.29 -0.83
N ALA A 50 3.99 6.49 -0.51
CA ALA A 50 3.46 6.86 0.79
C ALA A 50 2.20 7.70 0.60
N PRO A 51 1.02 7.07 0.47
CA PRO A 51 -0.26 7.77 0.52
C PRO A 51 -0.39 8.51 1.85
N ALA A 52 -0.76 9.78 1.75
CA ALA A 52 -0.91 10.68 2.88
C ALA A 52 -2.33 11.23 2.93
N GLU A 53 -2.72 11.75 4.10
CA GLU A 53 -3.98 12.47 4.26
C GLU A 53 -4.08 13.67 3.29
N TYR A 54 -5.29 14.21 3.13
CA TYR A 54 -5.59 15.35 2.24
C TYR A 54 -5.35 15.07 0.75
N ASN A 55 -5.61 13.83 0.31
CA ASN A 55 -5.54 13.44 -1.10
C ASN A 55 -4.13 13.60 -1.68
N GLU A 56 -3.13 13.40 -0.83
CA GLU A 56 -1.72 13.51 -1.18
C GLU A 56 -1.07 12.14 -1.34
N ILE A 57 -0.06 12.08 -2.19
CA ILE A 57 0.84 10.94 -2.24
C ILE A 57 2.28 11.42 -2.36
N LEU A 58 3.14 10.83 -1.54
CA LEU A 58 4.57 10.98 -1.64
C LEU A 58 5.12 9.79 -2.42
N THR A 59 6.01 10.07 -3.37
CA THR A 59 6.69 9.04 -4.17
C THR A 59 8.19 9.24 -4.12
N SER A 60 8.94 8.15 -4.09
CA SER A 60 10.40 8.18 -4.09
C SER A 60 10.95 7.16 -5.08
N THR A 61 11.86 7.62 -5.94
CA THR A 61 12.58 6.79 -6.93
C THR A 61 14.01 6.47 -6.50
N ASP A 62 14.41 6.91 -5.30
CA ASP A 62 15.75 6.76 -4.72
C ASP A 62 15.70 6.04 -3.37
N ASN A 63 14.84 5.03 -3.26
CA ASN A 63 14.68 4.21 -2.06
C ASN A 63 14.37 5.04 -0.80
N GLY A 64 13.45 5.99 -0.90
CA GLY A 64 12.95 6.79 0.21
C GLY A 64 13.92 7.88 0.70
N ASP A 65 14.98 8.18 -0.06
CA ASP A 65 15.97 9.20 0.33
C ASP A 65 15.49 10.62 0.06
N THR A 66 14.73 10.83 -1.03
CA THR A 66 13.99 12.04 -1.37
C THR A 66 12.57 11.70 -1.84
N TRP A 67 11.66 12.67 -1.76
CA TRP A 67 10.24 12.46 -2.03
C TRP A 67 9.64 13.56 -2.87
N LEU A 68 8.85 13.17 -3.87
CA LEU A 68 7.99 14.05 -4.65
C LEU A 68 6.55 13.95 -4.15
N LYS A 69 5.97 15.09 -3.81
CA LYS A 69 4.56 15.21 -3.44
C LYS A 69 3.68 15.44 -4.67
N SER A 70 2.60 14.68 -4.77
CA SER A 70 1.51 14.89 -5.73
C SER A 70 0.17 14.93 -4.99
N THR A 71 -0.84 15.57 -5.58
CA THR A 71 -2.19 15.69 -5.03
C THR A 71 -3.23 15.14 -6.01
N GLY A 72 -4.47 14.98 -5.55
CA GLY A 72 -5.59 14.52 -6.37
C GLY A 72 -5.75 13.00 -6.41
N THR A 73 -5.18 12.29 -5.43
CA THR A 73 -5.53 10.88 -5.21
C THR A 73 -6.91 10.75 -4.56
N PRO A 74 -7.64 9.64 -4.73
CA PRO A 74 -8.93 9.45 -4.07
C PRO A 74 -8.77 9.27 -2.57
N ASP A 75 -9.75 9.70 -1.78
CA ASP A 75 -9.73 9.61 -0.30
C ASP A 75 -9.44 8.18 0.20
N GLN A 76 -9.97 7.18 -0.51
CA GLN A 76 -9.83 5.76 -0.19
C GLN A 76 -8.40 5.19 -0.32
N PHE A 77 -7.43 6.02 -0.70
CA PHE A 77 -6.00 5.65 -0.64
C PHE A 77 -5.42 5.86 0.76
N THR A 78 -5.98 6.82 1.50
CA THR A 78 -5.71 7.00 2.92
C THR A 78 -6.31 5.83 3.69
N LEU A 79 -5.65 5.39 4.77
CA LEU A 79 -6.06 4.23 5.59
C LEU A 79 -6.19 2.90 4.80
N ALA A 80 -5.72 2.85 3.56
CA ALA A 80 -5.71 1.62 2.78
C ALA A 80 -4.45 0.80 3.05
N SER A 81 -4.60 -0.52 2.97
CA SER A 81 -3.47 -1.44 2.89
C SER A 81 -3.20 -1.82 1.44
N TYR A 82 -1.93 -2.04 1.09
CA TYR A 82 -1.50 -2.28 -0.28
C TYR A 82 -0.67 -3.55 -0.37
N TYR A 83 -1.06 -4.45 -1.25
CA TYR A 83 -0.45 -5.77 -1.39
C TYR A 83 -0.05 -6.02 -2.85
N PRO A 84 1.25 -6.23 -3.14
CA PRO A 84 1.68 -6.70 -4.44
C PRO A 84 1.14 -8.11 -4.71
N VAL A 85 0.45 -8.30 -5.84
CA VAL A 85 -0.08 -9.59 -6.29
C VAL A 85 0.29 -9.76 -7.76
N ARG A 86 1.35 -10.54 -8.03
CA ARG A 86 2.00 -10.61 -9.36
C ARG A 86 2.39 -9.21 -9.86
N ASP A 87 1.98 -8.85 -11.07
CA ASP A 87 2.27 -7.56 -11.71
C ASP A 87 1.25 -6.46 -11.35
N SER A 88 0.37 -6.72 -10.37
CA SER A 88 -0.67 -5.81 -9.92
C SER A 88 -0.49 -5.42 -8.46
N LEU A 89 -1.01 -4.25 -8.09
CA LEU A 89 -1.14 -3.82 -6.70
C LEU A 89 -2.62 -3.95 -6.30
N VAL A 90 -2.88 -4.55 -5.14
CA VAL A 90 -4.23 -4.67 -4.58
C VAL A 90 -4.34 -3.74 -3.39
N GLY A 91 -5.24 -2.77 -3.50
CA GLY A 91 -5.60 -1.89 -2.39
C GLY A 91 -6.82 -2.41 -1.65
N VAL A 92 -6.79 -2.24 -0.32
CA VAL A 92 -7.84 -2.67 0.59
C VAL A 92 -8.23 -1.48 1.46
N HIS A 93 -9.49 -1.07 1.37
CA HIS A 93 -10.02 0.05 2.16
C HIS A 93 -11.41 -0.30 2.70
N PHE A 94 -11.56 -0.38 4.02
CA PHE A 94 -12.81 -0.75 4.72
C PHE A 94 -13.57 -1.94 4.09
N GLY A 95 -12.85 -3.03 3.78
CA GLY A 95 -13.43 -4.25 3.19
C GLY A 95 -13.70 -4.19 1.69
N SER A 96 -13.46 -3.06 1.04
CA SER A 96 -13.43 -2.94 -0.42
C SER A 96 -12.06 -3.34 -0.96
N LEU A 97 -12.07 -4.05 -2.09
CA LEU A 97 -10.88 -4.47 -2.83
C LEU A 97 -10.82 -3.76 -4.16
N TYR A 98 -9.63 -3.34 -4.58
CA TYR A 98 -9.41 -2.77 -5.91
C TYR A 98 -8.01 -3.10 -6.42
N THR A 99 -7.87 -3.19 -7.75
CA THR A 99 -6.55 -3.13 -8.38
C THR A 99 -6.13 -1.67 -8.50
N LEU A 100 -4.86 -1.40 -8.30
CA LEU A 100 -4.23 -0.11 -8.51
C LEU A 100 -3.04 -0.27 -9.45
N ARG A 101 -2.91 0.63 -10.42
CA ARG A 101 -1.73 0.77 -11.26
C ARG A 101 -1.33 2.23 -11.35
N TRP A 102 -0.08 2.52 -11.03
CA TRP A 102 0.49 3.86 -11.17
C TRP A 102 1.10 4.04 -12.58
N ASN A 103 0.98 5.26 -13.09
CA ASN A 103 1.64 5.73 -14.32
C ASN A 103 2.14 7.16 -14.06
N GLY A 104 3.29 7.27 -13.39
CA GLY A 104 3.76 8.52 -12.80
C GLY A 104 2.78 9.02 -11.72
N PRO A 105 2.35 10.30 -11.75
CA PRO A 105 1.39 10.83 -10.78
C PRO A 105 -0.06 10.40 -11.08
N ARG A 106 -0.32 9.78 -12.24
CA ARG A 106 -1.64 9.27 -12.61
C ARG A 106 -1.82 7.83 -12.15
N PHE A 107 -3.06 7.41 -12.00
CA PHE A 107 -3.39 6.06 -11.63
C PHE A 107 -4.59 5.52 -12.42
N THR A 108 -4.67 4.20 -12.52
CA THR A 108 -5.87 3.47 -12.93
C THR A 108 -6.28 2.55 -11.80
N MET A 109 -7.56 2.57 -11.47
CA MET A 109 -8.12 1.77 -10.41
C MET A 109 -9.37 1.03 -10.90
N ARG A 110 -9.56 -0.20 -10.46
CA ARG A 110 -10.74 -1.02 -10.77
C ARG A 110 -11.18 -1.78 -9.54
N ALA A 111 -12.45 -1.65 -9.17
CA ALA A 111 -13.02 -2.41 -8.06
C ALA A 111 -12.99 -3.92 -8.36
N LEU A 112 -12.67 -4.71 -7.34
CA LEU A 112 -12.67 -6.17 -7.41
C LEU A 112 -13.90 -6.73 -6.70
N LYS A 113 -14.33 -7.91 -7.15
CA LYS A 113 -15.36 -8.69 -6.47
C LYS A 113 -14.83 -9.11 -5.08
N ASN A 114 -15.61 -8.84 -4.03
CA ASN A 114 -15.29 -9.19 -2.65
C ASN A 114 -16.34 -10.14 -2.04
N ASP A 115 -16.94 -10.97 -2.88
CA ASP A 115 -17.94 -11.96 -2.50
C ASP A 115 -17.36 -13.03 -1.57
N GLY A 116 -18.08 -13.32 -0.50
CA GLY A 116 -17.63 -14.22 0.57
C GLY A 116 -16.69 -13.56 1.60
N LEU A 117 -16.29 -12.29 1.39
CA LEU A 117 -15.49 -11.51 2.34
C LEU A 117 -16.35 -10.46 3.07
N GLU A 118 -17.68 -10.53 2.92
CA GLU A 118 -18.58 -9.56 3.51
C GLU A 118 -18.44 -9.58 5.04
N ARG A 119 -18.22 -8.38 5.62
CA ARG A 119 -18.08 -8.16 7.08
C ARG A 119 -16.77 -8.68 7.69
N ALA A 120 -15.85 -9.23 6.91
CA ALA A 120 -14.53 -9.62 7.38
C ALA A 120 -13.52 -8.47 7.17
N THR A 121 -12.70 -8.17 8.18
CA THR A 121 -11.59 -7.23 8.02
C THR A 121 -10.42 -7.98 7.40
N ILE A 122 -9.98 -7.55 6.22
CA ILE A 122 -8.82 -8.12 5.56
C ILE A 122 -7.55 -7.60 6.25
N THR A 123 -6.69 -8.52 6.67
CA THR A 123 -5.45 -8.23 7.41
C THR A 123 -4.20 -8.61 6.63
N GLY A 124 -4.35 -9.31 5.50
CA GLY A 124 -3.24 -9.68 4.64
C GLY A 124 -3.73 -10.28 3.32
N ILE A 125 -2.95 -10.07 2.26
CA ILE A 125 -3.15 -10.73 0.97
C ILE A 125 -1.79 -11.22 0.49
N GLU A 126 -1.72 -12.51 0.19
CA GLU A 126 -0.50 -13.15 -0.29
C GLU A 126 -0.77 -13.98 -1.53
N TYR A 127 0.21 -14.04 -2.43
CA TYR A 127 0.14 -14.82 -3.65
C TYR A 127 1.16 -15.95 -3.64
N LEU A 128 0.69 -17.17 -3.91
CA LEU A 128 1.53 -18.34 -4.05
C LEU A 128 1.06 -19.18 -5.25
N ARG A 129 1.95 -19.38 -6.22
CA ARG A 129 1.74 -20.18 -7.44
C ARG A 129 0.59 -19.70 -8.32
N ASP A 130 -0.62 -20.20 -8.12
CA ASP A 130 -1.81 -19.87 -8.92
C ASP A 130 -2.98 -19.45 -8.03
N THR A 131 -2.71 -19.23 -6.74
CA THR A 131 -3.72 -18.93 -5.72
C THR A 131 -3.36 -17.64 -4.97
N VAL A 132 -4.38 -16.81 -4.74
CA VAL A 132 -4.32 -15.67 -3.84
C VAL A 132 -5.01 -16.05 -2.54
N TYR A 133 -4.31 -15.84 -1.43
CA TYR A 133 -4.78 -16.09 -0.07
C TYR A 133 -5.11 -14.75 0.57
N VAL A 134 -6.31 -14.63 1.12
CA VAL A 134 -6.79 -13.44 1.81
C VAL A 134 -7.00 -13.81 3.27
N ALA A 135 -6.10 -13.32 4.13
CA ALA A 135 -6.23 -13.43 5.57
C ALA A 135 -7.21 -12.37 6.07
N THR A 136 -8.13 -12.80 6.93
CA THR A 136 -9.13 -11.92 7.53
C THR A 136 -9.26 -12.19 9.02
N THR A 137 -9.96 -11.31 9.73
CA THR A 137 -10.32 -11.50 11.15
C THR A 137 -11.25 -12.69 11.39
N SER A 138 -11.90 -13.25 10.36
CA SER A 138 -12.81 -14.40 10.47
C SER A 138 -12.28 -15.70 9.87
N GLY A 139 -11.09 -15.69 9.27
CA GLY A 139 -10.48 -16.87 8.66
C GLY A 139 -9.62 -16.57 7.44
N LEU A 140 -9.16 -17.64 6.78
CA LEU A 140 -8.35 -17.59 5.57
C LEU A 140 -9.20 -17.98 4.35
N PHE A 141 -9.23 -17.12 3.35
CA PHE A 141 -9.91 -17.36 2.08
C PHE A 141 -8.89 -17.59 0.98
N ALA A 142 -9.20 -18.43 0.01
CA ALA A 142 -8.33 -18.70 -1.12
C ALA A 142 -9.13 -18.60 -2.42
N ARG A 143 -8.55 -17.94 -3.42
CA ARG A 143 -9.14 -17.83 -4.76
C ARG A 143 -8.06 -18.00 -5.83
N PRO A 144 -8.33 -18.77 -6.91
CA PRO A 144 -7.42 -18.84 -8.04
C PRO A 144 -7.17 -17.45 -8.63
N VAL A 145 -5.93 -17.17 -9.03
CA VAL A 145 -5.52 -15.89 -9.63
C VAL A 145 -6.44 -15.49 -10.80
N LYS A 146 -6.79 -16.46 -11.66
CA LYS A 146 -7.63 -16.24 -12.84
C LYS A 146 -9.00 -15.63 -12.52
N THR A 147 -9.53 -15.89 -11.32
CA THR A 147 -10.82 -15.39 -10.84
C THR A 147 -10.68 -14.27 -9.80
N PHE A 148 -9.51 -14.11 -9.18
CA PHE A 148 -9.29 -13.12 -8.12
C PHE A 148 -9.46 -11.68 -8.64
N PHE A 149 -9.09 -11.43 -9.89
CA PHE A 149 -9.14 -10.11 -10.50
C PHE A 149 -10.49 -9.78 -11.17
N GLU A 150 -11.53 -10.59 -10.97
CA GLU A 150 -12.88 -10.31 -11.49
C GLU A 150 -13.45 -9.01 -10.91
N THR A 151 -14.13 -8.25 -11.77
CA THR A 151 -14.70 -6.94 -11.42
C THR A 151 -16.03 -7.12 -10.68
N LYS A 152 -16.30 -6.23 -9.72
CA LYS A 152 -17.64 -6.08 -9.14
C LYS A 152 -18.57 -5.43 -10.18
N LEU A 153 -19.57 -6.17 -10.64
CA LEU A 153 -20.63 -5.65 -11.52
C LEU A 153 -21.50 -4.62 -10.80
#